data_AF-A0A481ZJN5-F1
#
_entry.id   AF-A0A481ZJN5-F1
#
_cell.length_a   1.000
_cell.length_b   1.000
_cell.length_c   1.000
_cell.angle_alpha   90.00
_cell.angle_beta   90.00
_cell.angle_gamma   90.00
#
_symmetry.space_group_name_H-M   'P 1'
#
loop_
_entity.id
_entity.type
_entity.pdbx_description
1 polymer ?
#
loop_
_entity_poly.entity_id
_entity_poly.type
_entity_poly.pdbx_seq_one_letter_code
_entity_poly.pdbx_strand_id
1 'polypeptide(L)'
;MSSNTFYLLLIPIINILLLSLNILLGPNKNYGEKGSSFECGFHSFLGQNRQQFNISFFLFGLLFLIFDLEIVLIFPFTLSSNHNGSYGLSVLFIFLIILTVPFIILIIDNIAVLVELQLYNELILYFLDENTNLLSLLF
;
A
#
# COMPACT_ATOMS: atom_id res chain seq x y z
N MET A 1 -26.84 -30.45 -0.86
CA MET A 1 -25.84 -29.36 -0.93
C MET A 1 -24.69 -29.75 -0.03
N SER A 2 -23.44 -29.65 -0.48
CA SER A 2 -22.29 -29.96 0.37
C SER A 2 -22.14 -28.89 1.46
N SER A 3 -21.56 -29.25 2.60
CA SER A 3 -21.30 -28.31 3.71
C SER A 3 -20.59 -27.03 3.24
N ASN A 4 -19.64 -27.16 2.31
CA ASN A 4 -18.90 -26.02 1.75
C ASN A 4 -19.78 -25.08 0.92
N THR A 5 -20.66 -25.64 0.08
CA THR A 5 -21.61 -24.82 -0.71
C THR A 5 -22.59 -24.07 0.17
N PHE A 6 -22.93 -24.63 1.35
CA PHE A 6 -23.79 -23.97 2.31
C PHE A 6 -23.10 -22.75 2.96
N TYR A 7 -21.85 -22.88 3.42
CA TYR A 7 -21.13 -21.75 4.03
C TYR A 7 -20.86 -20.61 3.04
N LEU A 8 -20.49 -20.93 1.81
CA LEU A 8 -20.23 -19.92 0.77
C LEU A 8 -21.45 -19.06 0.46
N LEU A 9 -22.67 -19.62 0.56
CA LEU A 9 -23.90 -18.87 0.34
C LEU A 9 -24.36 -18.14 1.60
N LEU A 10 -24.22 -18.74 2.77
CA LEU A 10 -24.75 -18.19 4.02
C LEU A 10 -24.06 -16.89 4.45
N ILE A 11 -22.74 -16.78 4.31
CA ILE A 11 -21.96 -15.60 4.74
C ILE A 11 -22.42 -14.30 4.04
N PRO A 12 -22.47 -14.20 2.70
CA PRO A 12 -22.90 -12.98 2.04
C PRO A 12 -24.37 -12.68 2.30
N ILE A 13 -25.23 -13.70 2.42
CA ILE A 13 -26.67 -13.53 2.70
C ILE A 13 -26.86 -12.85 4.07
N ILE A 14 -26.16 -13.31 5.11
CA ILE A 14 -26.25 -12.70 6.44
C ILE A 14 -25.75 -11.25 6.41
N ASN A 15 -24.66 -10.97 5.68
CA ASN A 15 -24.11 -9.61 5.59
C ASN A 15 -25.11 -8.63 4.95
N ILE A 16 -25.72 -9.03 3.84
CA ILE A 16 -26.76 -8.26 3.16
C ILE A 16 -27.99 -8.10 4.05
N LEU A 17 -28.40 -9.15 4.76
CA LEU A 17 -29.53 -9.10 5.66
C LEU A 17 -29.30 -8.10 6.79
N LEU A 18 -28.14 -8.14 7.47
CA LEU A 18 -27.80 -7.20 8.54
C LEU A 18 -27.71 -5.76 8.03
N LEU A 19 -27.12 -5.54 6.85
CA LEU A 19 -27.09 -4.23 6.22
C LEU A 19 -28.51 -3.72 5.91
N SER A 20 -29.37 -4.57 5.35
CA SER A 20 -30.76 -4.19 5.06
C SER A 20 -31.54 -3.84 6.32
N LEU A 21 -31.36 -4.61 7.41
CA LEU A 21 -31.96 -4.33 8.70
C LEU A 21 -31.50 -2.98 9.26
N ASN A 22 -30.21 -2.63 9.12
CA ASN A 22 -29.70 -1.34 9.55
C ASN A 22 -30.35 -0.17 8.77
N ILE A 23 -30.54 -0.32 7.46
CA ILE A 23 -31.19 0.70 6.62
C ILE A 23 -32.68 0.84 6.97
N LEU A 24 -33.35 -0.28 7.27
CA LEU A 24 -34.79 -0.32 7.59
C LEU A 24 -35.10 0.19 9.00
N LEU A 25 -34.28 -0.18 9.99
CA LEU A 25 -34.53 0.11 11.42
C LEU A 25 -33.74 1.31 11.93
N GLY A 26 -32.66 1.70 11.24
CA GLY A 26 -31.76 2.76 11.66
C GLY A 26 -32.38 4.15 11.52
N PRO A 27 -32.27 5.03 12.54
CA PRO A 27 -32.81 6.38 12.44
C PRO A 27 -32.02 7.20 11.42
N ASN A 28 -32.66 7.54 10.29
CA ASN A 28 -32.04 8.36 9.27
C ASN A 28 -32.42 9.86 9.42
N LYS A 29 -31.62 10.62 10.15
CA LYS A 29 -31.73 12.09 10.22
C LYS A 29 -30.76 12.74 9.24
N ASN A 30 -31.27 13.29 8.14
CA ASN A 30 -30.47 14.04 7.17
C ASN A 30 -30.49 15.53 7.53
N TYR A 31 -29.33 16.13 7.75
CA TYR A 31 -29.14 17.57 7.90
C TYR A 31 -27.95 17.97 7.02
N GLY A 32 -27.89 19.23 6.57
CA GLY A 32 -26.92 19.67 5.55
C GLY A 32 -25.47 19.33 5.89
N GLU A 33 -25.05 19.60 7.13
CA GLU A 33 -23.70 19.30 7.62
C GLU A 33 -23.41 17.80 7.87
N LYS A 34 -24.41 16.93 7.78
CA LYS A 34 -24.19 15.47 7.87
C LYS A 34 -23.63 14.91 6.58
N GLY A 35 -23.90 15.59 5.46
CA GLY A 35 -23.46 15.18 4.13
C GLY A 35 -22.12 15.79 3.71
N SER A 36 -21.58 16.74 4.48
CA SER A 36 -20.25 17.32 4.26
C SER A 36 -19.18 16.48 4.97
N SER A 37 -17.95 16.52 4.43
CA SER A 37 -16.79 15.94 5.12
C SER A 37 -16.55 16.67 6.44
N PHE A 38 -16.24 15.92 7.50
CA PHE A 38 -15.87 16.52 8.78
C PHE A 38 -14.50 17.20 8.64
N GLU A 39 -14.50 18.53 8.65
CA GLU A 39 -13.29 19.35 8.67
C GLU A 39 -13.32 20.23 9.91
N CYS A 40 -12.16 20.57 10.48
CA CYS A 40 -12.02 21.34 11.73
C CYS A 40 -12.45 22.83 11.59
N GLY A 41 -13.53 23.12 10.87
CA GLY A 41 -14.07 24.47 10.63
C GLY A 41 -13.48 25.19 9.41
N PHE A 42 -12.60 24.53 8.65
CA PHE A 42 -12.05 25.05 7.40
C PHE A 42 -12.63 24.28 6.22
N HIS A 43 -13.03 25.00 5.18
CA HIS A 43 -13.46 24.37 3.93
C HIS A 43 -12.24 23.87 3.16
N SER A 44 -12.28 22.60 2.72
CA SER A 44 -11.35 22.02 1.76
C SER A 44 -11.10 23.00 0.60
N PHE A 45 -9.81 23.25 0.32
CA PHE A 45 -9.40 24.16 -0.74
C PHE A 45 -10.01 23.75 -2.10
N LEU A 46 -10.92 24.56 -2.62
CA LEU A 46 -11.54 24.38 -3.93
C LEU A 46 -10.45 24.47 -5.01
N GLY A 47 -10.03 23.32 -5.56
CA GLY A 47 -9.13 23.27 -6.72
C GLY A 47 -7.97 22.27 -6.62
N GLN A 48 -7.71 21.67 -5.46
CA GLN A 48 -6.63 20.68 -5.31
C GLN A 48 -7.10 19.41 -4.57
N ASN A 49 -7.74 18.49 -5.30
CA ASN A 49 -8.03 17.12 -4.81
C ASN A 49 -6.80 16.18 -4.87
N ARG A 50 -5.65 16.70 -5.29
CA ARG A 50 -4.39 15.93 -5.34
C ARG A 50 -3.51 16.39 -4.19
N GLN A 51 -3.48 15.57 -3.14
CA GLN A 51 -2.49 15.71 -2.09
C GLN A 51 -1.15 15.17 -2.58
N GLN A 52 -0.05 15.82 -2.20
CA GLN A 52 1.28 15.26 -2.39
C GLN A 52 1.35 13.91 -1.66
N PHE A 53 1.46 12.84 -2.42
CA PHE A 53 1.60 11.50 -1.88
C PHE A 53 3.07 11.09 -1.92
N ASN A 54 3.53 10.42 -0.87
CA ASN A 54 4.87 9.88 -0.85
C ASN A 54 4.94 8.65 -1.78
N ILE A 55 5.95 8.60 -2.65
CA ILE A 55 6.16 7.52 -3.62
C ILE A 55 6.36 6.16 -2.94
N SER A 56 6.81 6.15 -1.67
CA SER A 56 7.06 4.94 -0.89
C SER A 56 5.86 3.98 -0.83
N PHE A 57 4.63 4.50 -0.76
CA PHE A 57 3.43 3.65 -0.72
C PHE A 57 3.17 2.92 -2.03
N PHE A 58 3.49 3.56 -3.17
CA PHE A 58 3.38 2.93 -4.48
C PHE A 58 4.42 1.81 -4.64
N LEU A 59 5.66 2.07 -4.20
CA LEU A 59 6.74 1.09 -4.24
C LEU A 59 6.44 -0.14 -3.37
N PHE A 60 5.85 0.05 -2.19
CA PHE A 60 5.39 -1.07 -1.36
C PHE A 60 4.36 -1.95 -2.09
N GLY A 61 3.38 -1.35 -2.77
CA GLY A 61 2.39 -2.09 -3.56
C GLY A 61 3.02 -2.86 -4.73
N LEU A 62 4.00 -2.27 -5.41
CA LEU A 62 4.72 -2.91 -6.50
C LEU A 62 5.59 -4.08 -5.99
N LEU A 63 6.30 -3.90 -4.88
CA LEU A 63 7.08 -4.94 -4.22
C LEU A 63 6.19 -6.13 -3.77
N PHE A 64 5.03 -5.85 -3.18
CA PHE A 64 4.07 -6.88 -2.81
C PHE A 64 3.59 -7.68 -4.02
N LEU A 65 3.31 -7.01 -5.15
CA LEU A 65 2.88 -7.67 -6.39
C LEU A 65 3.94 -8.63 -6.94
N ILE A 66 5.21 -8.21 -6.98
CA ILE A 66 6.31 -9.06 -7.46
C ILE A 66 6.50 -10.28 -6.56
N PHE A 67 6.46 -10.08 -5.23
CA PHE A 67 6.60 -11.17 -4.28
C PHE A 67 5.42 -12.16 -4.32
N ASP A 68 4.19 -11.67 -4.52
CA ASP A 68 3.01 -12.54 -4.70
C ASP A 68 3.15 -13.41 -5.97
N LEU A 69 3.66 -12.82 -7.05
CA LEU A 69 3.94 -13.53 -8.30
C LEU A 69 5.00 -14.64 -8.10
N GLU A 70 6.05 -14.39 -7.31
CA GLU A 70 7.06 -15.38 -6.96
C GLU A 70 6.44 -16.61 -6.29
N ILE A 71 5.56 -16.42 -5.30
CA ILE A 71 4.89 -17.51 -4.60
C ILE A 71 3.98 -18.32 -5.54
N VAL A 72 3.22 -17.64 -6.40
CA VAL A 72 2.36 -18.29 -7.39
C VAL A 72 3.16 -19.17 -8.35
N LEU A 73 4.38 -18.75 -8.73
CA LEU A 73 5.25 -19.55 -9.62
C LEU A 73 5.99 -20.69 -8.90
N ILE A 74 6.20 -20.58 -7.59
CA ILE A 74 6.70 -21.71 -6.78
C ILE A 74 5.63 -22.82 -6.64
N PHE A 75 4.35 -22.47 -6.56
CA PHE A 75 3.24 -23.39 -6.34
C PHE A 75 3.16 -24.60 -7.32
N PRO A 76 3.26 -24.46 -8.65
CA PRO A 76 3.23 -25.61 -9.56
C PRO A 76 4.42 -26.57 -9.35
N PHE A 77 5.58 -26.06 -8.94
CA PHE A 77 6.72 -26.92 -8.61
C PHE A 77 6.44 -27.76 -7.38
N THR A 78 5.87 -27.18 -6.32
CA THR A 78 5.56 -27.94 -5.09
C THR A 78 4.54 -29.05 -5.35
N LEU A 79 3.56 -28.81 -6.22
CA LEU A 79 2.59 -29.81 -6.66
C LEU A 79 3.20 -30.96 -7.49
N SER A 80 4.23 -30.68 -8.28
CA SER A 80 4.86 -31.64 -9.20
C SER A 80 6.25 -32.13 -8.74
N SER A 81 6.61 -31.86 -7.48
CA SER A 81 7.94 -32.14 -6.92
C SER A 81 8.37 -33.61 -7.07
N ASN A 82 7.41 -34.54 -6.97
CA ASN A 82 7.65 -35.98 -7.12
C ASN A 82 8.12 -36.40 -8.52
N HIS A 83 7.78 -35.64 -9.57
CA HIS A 83 8.14 -35.96 -10.95
C HIS A 83 9.39 -35.22 -11.42
N ASN A 84 9.62 -33.99 -10.94
CA ASN A 84 10.68 -33.13 -11.45
C ASN A 84 12.07 -33.42 -10.82
N GLY A 85 12.10 -34.14 -9.69
CA GLY A 85 13.33 -34.56 -9.02
C GLY A 85 14.30 -33.40 -8.72
N SER A 86 15.60 -33.69 -8.74
CA SER A 86 16.67 -32.70 -8.51
C SER A 86 16.81 -31.68 -9.65
N TYR A 87 16.40 -32.04 -10.87
CA TYR A 87 16.45 -31.14 -12.02
C TYR A 87 15.48 -29.97 -11.85
N GLY A 88 14.21 -30.23 -11.54
CA GLY A 88 13.24 -29.15 -11.30
C GLY A 88 13.63 -28.26 -10.11
N LEU A 89 14.25 -28.83 -9.07
CA LEU A 89 14.75 -28.08 -7.94
C LEU A 89 15.84 -27.07 -8.36
N SER A 90 16.78 -27.49 -9.23
CA SER A 90 17.83 -26.59 -9.75
C SER A 90 17.25 -25.44 -10.58
N VAL A 91 16.26 -25.73 -11.43
CA VAL A 91 15.56 -24.70 -12.24
C VAL A 91 14.82 -23.72 -11.33
N LEU A 92 14.16 -24.21 -10.27
CA LEU A 92 13.50 -23.35 -9.30
C LEU A 92 14.50 -22.43 -8.60
N PHE A 93 15.66 -22.92 -8.15
CA PHE A 93 16.67 -22.07 -7.53
C PHE A 93 17.20 -20.98 -8.46
N ILE A 94 17.45 -21.31 -9.73
CA ILE A 94 17.89 -20.31 -10.74
C ILE A 94 16.80 -19.24 -10.92
N PHE A 95 15.55 -19.67 -11.01
CA PHE A 95 14.40 -18.77 -11.11
C PHE A 95 14.25 -17.86 -9.88
N LEU A 96 14.39 -18.39 -8.67
CA LEU A 96 14.36 -17.58 -7.44
C LEU A 96 15.48 -16.54 -7.43
N ILE A 97 16.70 -16.91 -7.80
CA ILE A 97 17.82 -15.96 -7.84
C ILE A 97 17.54 -14.83 -8.84
N ILE A 98 17.01 -15.17 -10.02
CA ILE A 98 16.68 -14.19 -11.06
C ILE A 98 15.62 -13.17 -10.60
N LEU A 99 14.64 -13.58 -9.78
CA LEU A 99 13.60 -12.67 -9.29
C LEU A 99 13.98 -11.95 -7.99
N THR A 100 14.66 -12.63 -7.06
CA THR A 100 15.02 -12.07 -5.74
C THR A 100 16.14 -11.04 -5.83
N VAL A 101 17.10 -11.20 -6.75
CA VAL A 101 18.22 -10.23 -6.89
C VAL A 101 17.72 -8.84 -7.29
N PRO A 102 16.92 -8.66 -8.36
CA PRO A 102 16.33 -7.35 -8.68
C PRO A 102 15.44 -6.79 -7.58
N PHE A 103 14.70 -7.66 -6.89
CA PHE A 103 13.85 -7.26 -5.75
C PHE A 103 14.68 -6.65 -4.62
N ILE A 104 15.80 -7.28 -4.24
CA ILE A 104 16.71 -6.79 -3.21
C ILE A 104 17.35 -5.46 -3.64
N ILE A 105 17.82 -5.36 -4.90
CA ILE A 105 18.41 -4.12 -5.43
C ILE A 105 17.39 -2.98 -5.37
N LEU A 106 16.15 -3.22 -5.82
CA LEU A 106 15.09 -2.22 -5.81
C LEU A 106 14.74 -1.74 -4.39
N ILE A 107 14.84 -2.59 -3.38
CA ILE A 107 14.67 -2.17 -1.98
C ILE A 107 15.82 -1.29 -1.52
N ILE A 108 17.07 -1.69 -1.80
CA ILE A 108 18.27 -0.96 -1.40
C ILE A 108 18.29 0.44 -2.02
N ASP A 109 18.05 0.53 -3.33
CA ASP A 109 18.06 1.80 -4.06
C ASP A 109 16.98 2.75 -3.54
N ASN A 110 15.77 2.24 -3.24
CA ASN A 110 14.71 3.08 -2.69
C ASN A 110 14.99 3.54 -1.25
N ILE A 111 15.63 2.73 -0.42
CA ILE A 111 16.08 3.16 0.92
C ILE A 111 17.19 4.21 0.78
N ALA A 112 18.14 4.02 -0.13
CA ALA A 112 19.24 4.96 -0.36
C ALA A 112 18.72 6.33 -0.83
N VAL A 113 17.78 6.36 -1.78
CA VAL A 113 17.15 7.60 -2.28
C VAL A 113 16.38 8.31 -1.17
N LEU A 114 15.68 7.58 -0.29
CA LEU A 114 14.98 8.18 0.84
C LEU A 114 15.95 8.79 1.87
N VAL A 115 17.07 8.13 2.14
CA VAL A 115 18.13 8.63 3.04
C VAL A 115 18.78 9.89 2.45
N GLU A 116 19.07 9.92 1.15
CA GLU A 116 19.72 11.04 0.48
C GLU A 116 18.79 12.27 0.38
N LEU A 117 17.50 12.07 0.12
CA LEU A 117 16.49 13.14 0.11
C LEU A 117 16.21 13.71 1.51
N GLN A 118 16.25 12.89 2.56
CA GLN A 118 16.13 13.38 3.93
C GLN A 118 17.33 14.23 4.33
N LEU A 119 18.55 13.78 3.99
CA LEU A 119 19.77 14.50 4.32
C LEU A 119 19.87 15.83 3.54
N TYR A 120 19.40 15.87 2.30
CA TYR A 120 19.30 17.10 1.51
C TYR A 120 18.25 18.08 2.08
N ASN A 121 17.07 17.61 2.49
CA ASN A 121 16.05 18.46 3.12
C ASN A 121 16.51 19.02 4.47
N GLU A 122 17.22 18.23 5.30
CA GLU A 122 17.79 18.75 6.55
C GLU A 122 18.92 19.77 6.29
N LEU A 123 19.78 19.53 5.29
CA LEU A 123 20.80 20.50 4.90
C LEU A 123 20.20 21.81 4.38
N ILE A 124 19.15 21.76 3.54
CA ILE A 124 18.49 22.98 3.06
C ILE A 124 17.84 23.74 4.21
N LEU A 125 17.19 23.07 5.15
CA LEU A 125 16.58 23.73 6.32
C LEU A 125 17.64 24.39 7.20
N TYR A 126 18.80 23.74 7.38
CA TYR A 126 19.96 24.33 8.06
C TYR A 126 20.48 25.58 7.33
N PHE A 127 20.66 25.52 6.01
CA PHE A 127 21.12 26.67 5.20
C PHE A 127 20.09 27.81 5.14
N LEU A 128 18.79 27.52 5.22
CA LEU A 128 17.73 28.53 5.24
C LEU A 128 17.65 29.25 6.61
N ASP A 129 17.82 28.53 7.72
CA ASP A 129 17.82 29.10 9.08
C ASP A 129 19.04 30.02 9.33
N GLU A 130 20.21 29.64 8.80
CA GLU A 130 21.44 30.44 8.90
C GLU A 130 21.32 31.78 8.15
N ASN A 131 20.61 31.81 7.01
CA ASN A 131 20.44 33.02 6.19
C ASN A 131 19.32 33.95 6.70
N THR A 132 18.30 33.42 7.41
CA THR A 132 17.28 34.25 8.07
C THR A 132 17.83 35.04 9.27
N ASN A 133 18.79 34.48 10.00
CA ASN A 133 19.44 35.16 11.14
C ASN A 133 20.33 36.35 10.71
N LEU A 134 20.85 36.34 9.47
CA LEU A 134 21.61 37.45 8.88
C LEU A 134 20.71 38.59 8.37
N LEU A 135 19.51 38.28 7.87
CA LEU A 135 18.53 39.28 7.43
C LEU A 135 17.83 40.00 8.59
N SER A 136 17.66 39.36 9.75
CA SER A 136 17.15 40.00 10.97
C SER A 136 18.18 40.86 11.72
N LEU A 137 19.45 40.83 11.30
CA LEU A 137 20.52 41.70 11.82
C LEU A 137 20.80 42.90 10.89
N LEU A 138 20.18 42.94 9.71
CA LEU A 138 20.30 44.00 8.71
C LEU A 138 19.03 44.87 8.55
N PHE A 139 17.98 44.59 9.34
CA PHE A 139 16.80 45.45 9.55
C PHE A 139 16.44 45.46 11.04
#